data_AF-A0A336LZ77-F1
#
_entry.id   AF-A0A336LZ77-F1
#
_cell.length_a   1.000
_cell.length_b   1.000
_cell.length_c   1.000
_cell.angle_alpha   90.00
_cell.angle_beta   90.00
_cell.angle_gamma   90.00
#
_symmetry.space_group_name_H-M   'P 1'
#
loop_
_entity.id
_entity.type
_entity.pdbx_description
1 polymer ?
#
loop_
_entity_poly.entity_id
_entity_poly.type
_entity_poly.pdbx_seq_one_letter_code
_entity_poly.pdbx_strand_id
1 'polypeptide(L)'
;MISKKLNLNYFWGLSKIFHEISTLPSTLTLLILLTTFHAFSLASSSFVEEEHQTWYYFFNTFTIILCIQHMKHVFRTQLKPKWSRKIVTWILFFVAHILTRRLNQTGDKWINVPDFGDSLMKEEHKMYLSLFTIFGIVTVFYSLEIDKFRSKLVKGLTIVSLMSIYGYRCTAGSVSSLNFISRSYSNMILMVFWASICLLILMLIIFSSSGHKRSRKQLFFILIVVLIASLLQKPHNIILNGLCIITCNFINTHIEAFNSTNPKENDATHIVMKILAHFCIGKVFYFYQGNSNSLATIDLNAGYVGLQEFSFVIVGILLTMNTFNGQILSYLNLVINLNTEVKRKNNENSCDMLIKMYTVLTMTPICIYLIVMILFRYHLFIWTVFSPKLFYKFYIMLLNFLLTSSAFLLNKL
;
A
#
# COMPACT_ATOMS: atom_id res chain seq x y z
N MET A 1 -44.19 -35.83 -24.64
CA MET A 1 -42.80 -35.62 -25.10
C MET A 1 -42.34 -34.26 -24.58
N ILE A 2 -41.30 -34.27 -23.74
CA ILE A 2 -40.52 -33.13 -23.19
C ILE A 2 -41.23 -32.27 -22.11
N SER A 3 -41.10 -32.68 -20.84
CA SER A 3 -41.06 -31.72 -19.72
C SER A 3 -39.59 -31.44 -19.39
N LYS A 4 -39.21 -30.16 -19.49
CA LYS A 4 -37.88 -29.65 -19.16
C LYS A 4 -37.62 -29.85 -17.66
N LYS A 5 -36.76 -30.80 -17.30
CA LYS A 5 -36.00 -30.76 -16.03
C LYS A 5 -35.12 -29.50 -16.08
N LEU A 6 -35.58 -28.41 -15.46
CA LEU A 6 -34.70 -27.30 -15.12
C LEU A 6 -33.68 -27.79 -14.09
N ASN A 7 -32.40 -27.54 -14.40
CA ASN A 7 -31.22 -27.98 -13.68
C ASN A 7 -31.24 -27.61 -12.19
N LEU A 8 -31.48 -28.61 -11.33
CA LEU A 8 -31.22 -28.54 -9.88
C LEU A 8 -29.71 -28.51 -9.52
N ASN A 9 -28.81 -28.72 -10.48
CA ASN A 9 -27.36 -28.81 -10.22
C ASN A 9 -26.70 -27.48 -9.80
N TYR A 10 -27.32 -26.32 -10.07
CA TYR A 10 -26.78 -25.02 -9.64
C TYR A 10 -26.89 -24.81 -8.12
N PHE A 11 -27.95 -25.31 -7.49
CA PHE A 11 -28.14 -25.21 -6.04
C PHE A 11 -27.11 -26.02 -5.25
N TRP A 12 -26.70 -27.18 -5.78
CA TRP A 12 -25.67 -28.03 -5.17
C TRP A 12 -24.25 -27.44 -5.27
N GLY A 13 -23.97 -26.65 -6.31
CA GLY A 13 -22.71 -25.90 -6.41
C GLY A 13 -22.61 -24.78 -5.38
N LEU A 14 -23.70 -24.02 -5.20
CA LEU A 14 -23.77 -22.97 -4.17
C LEU A 14 -23.67 -23.56 -2.76
N SER A 15 -24.39 -24.63 -2.45
CA SER A 15 -24.31 -25.27 -1.12
C SER A 15 -22.90 -25.78 -0.81
N LYS A 16 -22.18 -26.30 -1.81
CA LYS A 16 -20.79 -26.73 -1.66
C LYS A 16 -19.84 -25.54 -1.42
N ILE A 17 -20.04 -24.43 -2.14
CA ILE A 17 -19.29 -23.18 -1.91
C ILE A 17 -19.57 -22.62 -0.51
N PHE A 18 -20.83 -22.55 -0.09
CA PHE A 18 -21.19 -22.11 1.26
C PHE A 18 -20.59 -23.01 2.35
N HIS A 19 -20.57 -24.32 2.12
CA HIS A 19 -19.90 -25.27 3.02
C HIS A 19 -18.38 -25.04 3.06
N GLU A 20 -17.72 -24.86 1.92
CA GLU A 20 -16.28 -24.55 1.86
C GLU A 20 -15.96 -23.21 2.56
N ILE A 21 -16.79 -22.17 2.35
CA ILE A 21 -16.66 -20.87 3.05
C ILE A 21 -16.85 -21.02 4.57
N SER A 22 -17.76 -21.89 5.01
CA SER A 22 -18.00 -22.14 6.44
C SER A 22 -16.82 -22.83 7.14
N THR A 23 -15.96 -23.52 6.38
CA THR A 23 -14.76 -24.19 6.90
C THR A 23 -13.52 -23.29 6.94
N LEU A 24 -13.58 -22.08 6.38
CA LEU A 24 -12.47 -21.14 6.38
C LEU A 24 -12.33 -20.45 7.75
N PRO A 25 -11.12 -19.98 8.11
CA PRO A 25 -10.92 -19.15 9.28
C PRO A 25 -11.83 -17.93 9.23
N SER A 26 -12.44 -17.56 10.36
CA SER A 26 -13.43 -16.47 10.43
C SER A 26 -12.89 -15.14 9.89
N THR A 27 -11.58 -14.90 10.01
CA THR A 27 -10.88 -13.74 9.45
C THR A 27 -10.84 -13.73 7.92
N LEU A 28 -10.59 -14.89 7.31
CA LEU A 28 -10.53 -15.05 5.87
C LEU A 28 -11.93 -14.96 5.25
N THR A 29 -12.91 -15.62 5.86
CA THR A 29 -14.32 -15.52 5.44
C THR A 29 -14.80 -14.07 5.45
N LEU A 30 -14.45 -13.32 6.50
CA LEU A 30 -14.75 -11.90 6.56
C LEU A 30 -14.10 -11.14 5.40
N LEU A 31 -12.79 -11.30 5.15
CA LEU A 31 -12.10 -10.57 4.07
C LEU A 31 -12.71 -10.86 2.68
N ILE A 32 -13.13 -12.10 2.43
CA ILE A 32 -13.81 -12.46 1.18
C ILE A 32 -15.19 -11.81 1.10
N LEU A 33 -15.96 -11.84 2.19
CA LEU A 33 -17.27 -11.20 2.25
C LEU A 33 -17.18 -9.68 2.08
N LEU A 34 -16.17 -9.05 2.66
CA LEU A 34 -15.93 -7.61 2.52
C LEU A 34 -15.52 -7.26 1.08
N THR A 35 -14.61 -8.01 0.46
CA THR A 35 -14.19 -7.74 -0.93
C THR A 35 -15.34 -7.95 -1.94
N THR A 36 -16.19 -8.95 -1.71
CA THR A 36 -17.42 -9.15 -2.52
C THR A 36 -18.45 -8.05 -2.28
N PHE A 37 -18.68 -7.65 -1.02
CA PHE A 37 -19.55 -6.51 -0.70
C PHE A 37 -19.09 -5.24 -1.40
N HIS A 38 -17.79 -4.95 -1.39
CA HIS A 38 -17.25 -3.78 -2.09
C HIS A 38 -17.51 -3.82 -3.60
N ALA A 39 -17.47 -5.00 -4.23
CA ALA A 39 -17.80 -5.10 -5.65
C ALA A 39 -19.25 -4.70 -5.93
N PHE A 40 -20.19 -5.05 -5.05
CA PHE A 40 -21.60 -4.65 -5.15
C PHE A 40 -21.83 -3.19 -4.75
N SER A 41 -21.09 -2.67 -3.78
CA SER A 41 -21.24 -1.28 -3.33
C SER A 41 -20.98 -0.27 -4.45
N LEU A 42 -20.21 -0.65 -5.47
CA LEU A 42 -19.95 0.18 -6.65
C LEU A 42 -21.20 0.45 -7.51
N ALA A 43 -22.33 -0.21 -7.25
CA ALA A 43 -23.62 0.09 -7.86
C ALA A 43 -24.32 1.33 -7.28
N SER A 44 -23.67 2.09 -6.40
CA SER A 44 -24.18 3.36 -5.89
C SER A 44 -23.13 4.46 -6.04
N SER A 45 -23.52 5.62 -6.58
CA SER A 45 -22.61 6.75 -6.75
C SER A 45 -22.02 7.23 -5.42
N SER A 46 -22.83 7.28 -4.35
CA SER A 46 -22.36 7.67 -3.01
C SER A 46 -21.30 6.73 -2.44
N PHE A 47 -21.41 5.44 -2.71
CA PHE A 47 -20.39 4.45 -2.30
C PHE A 47 -19.13 4.53 -3.15
N VAL A 48 -19.22 5.03 -4.39
CA VAL A 48 -18.05 5.32 -5.23
C VAL A 48 -17.34 6.59 -4.75
N GLU A 49 -18.06 7.64 -4.40
CA GLU A 49 -17.50 8.88 -3.83
C GLU A 49 -16.82 8.60 -2.48
N GLU A 50 -17.52 7.89 -1.59
CA GLU A 50 -17.09 7.59 -0.22
C GLU A 50 -16.39 6.23 -0.09
N GLU A 51 -15.78 5.72 -1.17
CA GLU A 51 -15.12 4.41 -1.18
C GLU A 51 -14.03 4.29 -0.10
N HIS A 52 -13.35 5.39 0.19
CA HIS A 52 -12.32 5.46 1.23
C HIS A 52 -12.88 5.01 2.60
N GLN A 53 -14.12 5.35 2.95
CA GLN A 53 -14.77 4.90 4.19
C GLN A 53 -14.88 3.37 4.21
N THR A 54 -15.29 2.77 3.09
CA THR A 54 -15.43 1.31 2.97
C THR A 54 -14.11 0.62 3.29
N TRP A 55 -13.00 1.07 2.69
CA TRP A 55 -11.68 0.52 2.96
C TRP A 55 -11.21 0.76 4.40
N TYR A 56 -11.49 1.92 4.98
CA TYR A 56 -11.16 2.20 6.39
C TYR A 56 -11.90 1.28 7.35
N TYR A 57 -13.21 1.09 7.18
CA TYR A 57 -13.99 0.18 8.01
C TYR A 57 -13.56 -1.28 7.83
N PHE A 58 -13.26 -1.69 6.60
CA PHE A 58 -12.80 -3.04 6.32
C PHE A 58 -11.47 -3.33 7.00
N PHE A 59 -10.50 -2.45 6.84
CA PHE A 59 -9.18 -2.62 7.43
C PHE A 59 -9.22 -2.55 8.95
N ASN A 60 -10.00 -1.62 9.53
CA ASN A 60 -10.18 -1.55 10.98
C ASN A 60 -10.84 -2.81 11.54
N THR A 61 -11.89 -3.33 10.89
CA THR A 61 -12.57 -4.55 11.33
C THR A 61 -11.61 -5.75 11.28
N PHE A 62 -10.86 -5.88 10.19
CA PHE A 62 -9.84 -6.93 10.04
C PHE A 62 -8.76 -6.86 11.13
N THR A 63 -8.20 -5.67 11.37
CA THR A 63 -7.13 -5.48 12.36
C THR A 63 -7.62 -5.64 13.80
N ILE A 64 -8.86 -5.27 14.13
CA ILE A 64 -9.48 -5.53 15.43
C ILE A 64 -9.62 -7.04 15.66
N ILE A 65 -10.09 -7.80 14.67
CA ILE A 65 -10.24 -9.25 14.82
C ILE A 65 -8.87 -9.92 15.00
N LEU A 66 -7.87 -9.54 14.18
CA LEU A 66 -6.50 -10.00 14.37
C LEU A 66 -5.95 -9.66 15.75
N CYS A 67 -6.22 -8.46 16.25
CA CYS A 67 -5.85 -8.04 17.60
C CYS A 67 -6.50 -8.94 18.65
N ILE A 68 -7.82 -9.16 18.58
CA ILE A 68 -8.55 -10.03 19.54
C ILE A 68 -7.98 -11.45 19.51
N GLN A 69 -7.74 -12.03 18.33
CA GLN A 69 -7.16 -13.36 18.19
C GLN A 69 -5.75 -13.43 18.80
N HIS A 70 -4.90 -12.46 18.48
CA HIS A 70 -3.55 -12.37 19.02
C HIS A 70 -3.57 -12.18 20.55
N MET A 71 -4.43 -11.31 21.07
CA MET A 71 -4.56 -11.07 22.50
C MET A 71 -5.06 -12.32 23.24
N LYS A 72 -6.05 -13.05 22.71
CA LYS A 72 -6.48 -14.34 23.27
C LYS A 72 -5.33 -15.33 23.39
N HIS A 73 -4.46 -15.40 22.37
CA HIS A 73 -3.28 -16.26 22.42
C HIS A 73 -2.25 -15.78 23.45
N VAL A 74 -1.95 -14.48 23.45
CA VAL A 74 -1.01 -13.86 24.39
C VAL A 74 -1.46 -14.14 25.82
N PHE A 75 -2.72 -13.85 26.18
CA PHE A 75 -3.33 -14.09 27.49
C PHE A 75 -3.33 -15.56 27.94
N ARG A 76 -3.20 -16.52 27.02
CA ARG A 76 -3.11 -17.95 27.37
C ARG A 76 -1.69 -18.42 27.63
N THR A 77 -0.68 -17.76 27.05
CA THR A 77 0.65 -18.35 26.87
C THR A 77 1.80 -17.62 27.53
N GLN A 78 1.71 -16.31 27.81
CA GLN A 78 2.86 -15.56 28.36
C GLN A 78 2.64 -15.03 29.78
N LEU A 79 3.64 -14.36 30.34
CA LEU A 79 3.58 -13.77 31.69
C LEU A 79 3.13 -12.29 31.62
N LYS A 80 2.50 -11.80 32.69
CA LYS A 80 1.96 -10.43 32.82
C LYS A 80 2.82 -9.29 32.24
N PRO A 81 4.15 -9.18 32.46
CA PRO A 81 4.95 -8.07 31.92
C PRO A 81 5.16 -8.11 30.39
N LYS A 82 4.97 -9.27 29.73
CA LYS A 82 5.08 -9.37 28.27
C LYS A 82 3.77 -8.98 27.58
N TRP A 83 2.63 -9.18 28.23
CA TRP A 83 1.31 -8.86 27.68
C TRP A 83 1.07 -7.37 27.61
N SER A 84 1.46 -6.62 28.65
CA SER A 84 1.32 -5.16 28.67
C SER A 84 2.05 -4.52 27.49
N ARG A 85 3.27 -4.97 27.17
CA ARG A 85 4.02 -4.51 25.99
C ARG A 85 3.27 -4.77 24.69
N LYS A 86 2.67 -5.96 24.52
CA LYS A 86 1.89 -6.31 23.32
C LYS A 86 0.61 -5.49 23.20
N ILE A 87 -0.06 -5.18 24.31
CA ILE A 87 -1.22 -4.29 24.32
C ILE A 87 -0.80 -2.89 23.86
N VAL A 88 0.28 -2.34 24.42
CA VAL A 88 0.80 -1.03 24.04
C VAL A 88 1.15 -0.98 22.55
N THR A 89 1.75 -2.03 21.98
CA THR A 89 2.04 -2.06 20.54
C THR A 89 0.78 -1.99 19.66
N TRP A 90 -0.31 -2.66 20.04
CA TRP A 90 -1.58 -2.58 19.31
C TRP A 90 -2.26 -1.22 19.48
N ILE A 91 -2.19 -0.62 20.67
CA ILE A 91 -2.69 0.74 20.91
C ILE A 91 -1.95 1.73 20.02
N LEU A 92 -0.61 1.68 20.00
CA LEU A 92 0.22 2.54 19.15
C LEU A 92 -0.10 2.33 17.66
N PHE A 93 -0.34 1.09 17.23
CA PHE A 93 -0.77 0.78 15.86
C PHE A 93 -2.10 1.47 15.52
N PHE A 94 -3.13 1.34 16.37
CA PHE A 94 -4.42 2.01 16.12
C PHE A 94 -4.32 3.52 16.16
N VAL A 95 -3.57 4.08 17.12
CA VAL A 95 -3.33 5.53 17.21
C VAL A 95 -2.65 6.04 15.94
N ALA A 96 -1.63 5.35 15.44
CA ALA A 96 -0.97 5.72 14.19
C ALA A 96 -1.96 5.76 13.03
N HIS A 97 -2.82 4.76 12.88
CA HIS A 97 -3.84 4.72 11.82
C HIS A 97 -4.94 5.78 11.97
N ILE A 98 -5.31 6.14 13.21
CA ILE A 98 -6.23 7.25 13.47
C ILE A 98 -5.61 8.58 13.02
N LEU A 99 -4.33 8.80 13.37
CA LEU A 99 -3.62 10.01 12.98
C LEU A 99 -3.43 10.09 11.47
N THR A 100 -3.04 8.99 10.79
CA THR A 100 -2.85 9.01 9.34
C THR A 100 -4.13 9.25 8.58
N ARG A 101 -5.27 8.74 9.06
CA ARG A 101 -6.58 9.05 8.48
C ARG A 101 -6.94 10.54 8.59
N ARG A 102 -6.47 11.22 9.64
CA ARG A 102 -6.73 12.64 9.89
C ARG A 102 -5.74 13.56 9.17
N LEU A 103 -4.64 13.02 8.62
CA LEU A 103 -3.67 13.80 7.86
C LEU A 103 -4.31 14.42 6.62
N ASN A 104 -5.01 13.60 5.84
CA ASN A 104 -5.75 14.03 4.65
C ASN A 104 -7.17 13.46 4.73
N GLN A 105 -8.17 14.32 4.71
CA GLN A 105 -9.55 13.92 4.48
C GLN A 105 -9.75 13.65 2.99
N THR A 106 -10.62 12.70 2.72
CA THR A 106 -10.95 12.22 1.38
C THR A 106 -12.46 12.23 1.25
N GLY A 107 -12.96 12.41 0.03
CA GLY A 107 -14.39 12.53 -0.24
C GLY A 107 -14.89 13.97 -0.31
N ASP A 108 -16.08 14.13 -0.87
CA ASP A 108 -16.64 15.45 -1.20
C ASP A 108 -17.35 16.09 0.00
N LYS A 109 -17.77 15.28 0.98
CA LYS A 109 -18.57 15.74 2.12
C LYS A 109 -17.87 16.79 2.99
N TRP A 110 -16.54 16.76 3.05
CA TRP A 110 -15.74 17.62 3.92
C TRP A 110 -14.72 18.48 3.15
N ILE A 111 -14.89 18.62 1.83
CA ILE A 111 -13.93 19.32 0.97
C ILE A 111 -13.70 20.80 1.35
N ASN A 112 -14.70 21.43 1.99
CA ASN A 112 -14.64 22.83 2.41
C ASN A 112 -13.97 23.04 3.78
N VAL A 113 -13.68 21.96 4.52
CA VAL A 113 -13.08 22.05 5.85
C VAL A 113 -11.59 21.75 5.72
N PRO A 114 -10.70 22.63 6.20
CA PRO A 114 -9.27 22.39 6.10
C PRO A 114 -8.85 21.18 6.94
N ASP A 115 -7.99 20.35 6.35
CA ASP A 115 -7.45 19.17 7.00
C ASP A 115 -6.22 19.47 7.85
N PHE A 116 -5.73 18.47 8.58
CA PHE A 116 -4.48 18.61 9.31
C PHE A 116 -3.31 18.87 8.36
N GLY A 117 -3.28 18.22 7.19
CA GLY A 117 -2.33 18.48 6.12
C GLY A 117 -2.39 19.92 5.62
N ASP A 118 -3.59 20.45 5.35
CA ASP A 118 -3.77 21.85 4.90
C ASP A 118 -3.36 22.85 5.96
N SER A 119 -3.70 22.56 7.22
CA SER A 119 -3.27 23.37 8.36
C SER A 119 -1.75 23.43 8.47
N LEU A 120 -1.04 22.30 8.29
CA LEU A 120 0.42 22.25 8.30
C LEU A 120 1.06 22.99 7.12
N MET A 121 0.37 23.12 5.99
CA MET A 121 0.89 23.81 4.80
C MET A 121 0.76 25.34 4.87
N LYS A 122 0.09 25.90 5.88
CA LYS A 122 0.03 27.35 6.10
C LYS A 122 1.42 27.91 6.41
N GLU A 123 1.69 29.13 5.94
CA GLU A 123 3.02 29.75 6.09
C GLU A 123 3.44 29.95 7.54
N GLU A 124 2.48 30.23 8.43
CA GLU A 124 2.69 30.36 9.88
C GLU A 124 3.20 29.07 10.52
N HIS A 125 2.89 27.91 9.92
CA HIS A 125 3.20 26.60 10.46
C HIS A 125 4.43 25.93 9.83
N LYS A 126 5.27 26.68 9.10
CA LYS A 126 6.49 26.16 8.43
C LYS A 126 7.42 25.39 9.37
N MET A 127 7.53 25.79 10.64
CA MET A 127 8.33 25.07 11.65
C MET A 127 7.69 23.74 12.08
N TYR A 128 6.36 23.68 12.20
CA TYR A 128 5.69 22.41 12.51
C TYR A 128 5.79 21.44 11.34
N LEU A 129 5.67 21.94 10.11
CA LEU A 129 5.86 21.13 8.91
C LEU A 129 7.29 20.60 8.82
N SER A 130 8.31 21.39 9.21
CA SER A 130 9.70 20.93 9.23
C SER A 130 9.90 19.77 10.20
N LEU A 131 9.44 19.90 11.45
CA LEU A 131 9.49 18.83 12.43
C LEU A 131 8.74 17.58 11.96
N PHE A 132 7.57 17.75 11.34
CA PHE A 132 6.78 16.65 10.81
C PHE A 132 7.49 15.93 9.65
N THR A 133 8.15 16.66 8.76
CA THR A 133 8.93 16.08 7.66
C THR A 133 10.16 15.32 8.16
N ILE A 134 10.86 15.86 9.15
CA ILE A 134 11.99 15.19 9.80
C ILE A 134 11.50 13.89 10.46
N PHE A 135 10.37 13.95 11.17
CA PHE A 135 9.75 12.75 11.75
C PHE A 135 9.41 11.73 10.67
N GLY A 136 8.81 12.16 9.55
CA GLY A 136 8.54 11.31 8.38
C GLY A 136 9.81 10.65 7.82
N ILE A 137 10.88 11.42 7.63
CA ILE A 137 12.19 10.91 7.18
C ILE A 137 12.76 9.87 8.16
N VAL A 138 12.68 10.13 9.46
CA VAL A 138 13.12 9.18 10.50
C VAL A 138 12.27 7.91 10.46
N THR A 139 10.95 8.01 10.25
CA THR A 139 10.09 6.82 10.12
C THR A 139 10.45 5.99 8.88
N VAL A 140 10.76 6.63 7.75
CA VAL A 140 11.22 5.96 6.54
C VAL A 140 12.55 5.25 6.80
N PHE A 141 13.52 5.95 7.38
CA PHE A 141 14.81 5.35 7.75
C PHE A 141 14.64 4.14 8.66
N TYR A 142 13.91 4.27 9.76
CA TYR A 142 13.65 3.16 10.68
C TYR A 142 12.94 1.99 10.00
N SER A 143 11.92 2.25 9.16
CA SER A 143 11.19 1.19 8.45
C SER A 143 12.08 0.34 7.53
N LEU A 144 13.19 0.91 7.06
CA LEU A 144 14.19 0.27 6.21
C LEU A 144 15.34 -0.37 7.02
N GLU A 145 15.61 0.16 8.22
CA GLU A 145 16.73 -0.23 9.09
C GLU A 145 16.48 -1.44 9.99
N ILE A 146 15.25 -1.97 10.08
CA ILE A 146 14.91 -3.14 10.91
C ILE A 146 15.54 -4.44 10.34
N ASP A 147 16.87 -4.56 10.42
CA ASP A 147 17.69 -5.78 10.24
C ASP A 147 17.93 -6.32 8.81
N LYS A 148 17.75 -5.50 7.77
CA LYS A 148 17.79 -5.99 6.36
C LYS A 148 19.09 -5.74 5.59
N PHE A 149 19.86 -4.68 5.91
CA PHE A 149 21.08 -4.33 5.17
C PHE A 149 22.32 -4.25 6.06
N ARG A 150 23.37 -5.02 5.73
CA ARG A 150 24.67 -5.00 6.45
C ARG A 150 25.68 -4.00 5.89
N SER A 151 25.52 -3.55 4.65
CA SER A 151 26.49 -2.68 3.99
C SER A 151 26.41 -1.24 4.48
N LYS A 152 27.49 -0.74 5.10
CA LYS A 152 27.62 0.66 5.56
C LYS A 152 27.40 1.67 4.42
N LEU A 153 27.85 1.35 3.21
CA LEU A 153 27.67 2.20 2.02
C LEU A 153 26.20 2.45 1.69
N VAL A 154 25.36 1.41 1.72
CA VAL A 154 23.92 1.55 1.46
C VAL A 154 23.29 2.46 2.51
N LYS A 155 23.60 2.25 3.79
CA LYS A 155 23.14 3.15 4.86
C LYS A 155 23.57 4.61 4.61
N GLY A 156 24.83 4.82 4.23
CA GLY A 156 25.34 6.15 3.86
C GLY A 156 24.54 6.78 2.71
N LEU A 157 24.34 6.05 1.61
CA LEU A 157 23.54 6.52 0.47
C LEU A 157 22.07 6.77 0.83
N THR A 158 21.48 5.97 1.73
CA THR A 158 20.12 6.22 2.22
C THR A 158 20.02 7.49 3.06
N ILE A 159 21.02 7.78 3.90
CA ILE A 159 21.06 9.01 4.68
C ILE A 159 21.24 10.21 3.76
N VAL A 160 22.16 10.12 2.78
CA VAL A 160 22.38 11.18 1.79
C VAL A 160 21.09 11.47 1.02
N SER A 161 20.40 10.46 0.49
CA SER A 161 19.12 10.65 -0.23
C SER A 161 18.03 11.25 0.65
N LEU A 162 17.88 10.82 1.90
CA LEU A 162 16.92 11.40 2.85
C LEU A 162 17.25 12.86 3.21
N MET A 163 18.52 13.19 3.39
CA MET A 163 18.98 14.56 3.59
C MET A 163 18.72 15.43 2.35
N SER A 164 18.95 14.89 1.15
CA SER A 164 18.63 15.58 -0.10
C SER A 164 17.13 15.85 -0.24
N ILE A 165 16.26 14.93 0.19
CA ILE A 165 14.81 15.16 0.19
C ILE A 165 14.45 16.37 1.07
N TYR A 166 14.96 16.42 2.31
CA TYR A 166 14.74 17.58 3.18
C TYR A 166 15.34 18.86 2.59
N GLY A 167 16.58 18.80 2.08
CA GLY A 167 17.26 19.92 1.43
C GLY A 167 16.48 20.49 0.24
N TYR A 168 15.91 19.63 -0.60
CA TYR A 168 15.07 20.04 -1.73
C TYR A 168 13.79 20.75 -1.25
N ARG A 169 13.17 20.28 -0.17
CA ARG A 169 11.98 20.91 0.42
C ARG A 169 12.29 22.26 1.07
N CYS A 170 13.50 22.43 1.61
CA CYS A 170 14.02 23.73 2.07
C CYS A 170 14.23 24.68 0.88
N THR A 171 14.89 24.25 -0.21
CA THR A 171 15.11 25.12 -1.39
C THR A 171 13.83 25.52 -2.08
N ALA A 172 12.82 24.64 -2.07
CA ALA A 172 11.49 24.93 -2.60
C ALA A 172 10.71 25.94 -1.74
N GLY A 173 11.17 26.24 -0.52
CA GLY A 173 10.51 27.14 0.43
C GLY A 173 9.30 26.52 1.16
N SER A 174 9.07 25.22 0.97
CA SER A 174 7.96 24.50 1.62
C SER A 174 8.19 24.26 3.11
N VAL A 175 9.45 24.18 3.52
CA VAL A 175 9.88 23.86 4.89
C VAL A 175 10.82 24.96 5.38
N SER A 176 10.88 25.18 6.70
CA SER A 176 11.79 26.17 7.29
C SER A 176 13.23 25.96 6.80
N SER A 177 13.79 26.97 6.14
CA SER A 177 15.18 26.95 5.70
C SER A 177 16.10 27.03 6.91
N LEU A 178 17.09 26.14 6.98
CA LEU A 178 18.33 26.47 7.67
C LEU A 178 18.93 27.64 6.88
N ASN A 179 19.29 28.74 7.54
CA ASN A 179 19.73 30.03 6.95
C ASN A 179 20.86 29.96 5.89
N PHE A 180 21.37 28.77 5.59
CA PHE A 180 22.47 28.47 4.68
C PHE A 180 22.05 27.96 3.29
N ILE A 181 20.78 27.60 3.06
CA ILE A 181 20.35 26.96 1.81
C ILE A 181 19.51 27.94 0.98
N SER A 182 20.10 28.54 -0.05
CA SER A 182 19.40 29.38 -1.02
C SER A 182 18.72 28.57 -2.13
N ARG A 183 17.72 29.16 -2.80
CA ARG A 183 16.91 28.52 -3.86
C ARG A 183 17.76 28.07 -5.07
N SER A 184 18.92 28.66 -5.30
CA SER A 184 19.83 28.30 -6.40
C SER A 184 20.42 26.89 -6.28
N TYR A 185 20.47 26.31 -5.08
CA TYR A 185 21.00 24.97 -4.87
C TYR A 185 20.01 23.83 -5.19
N SER A 186 18.75 24.14 -5.53
CA SER A 186 17.71 23.12 -5.76
C SER A 186 18.14 22.06 -6.79
N ASN A 187 18.73 22.49 -7.91
CA ASN A 187 19.18 21.57 -8.95
C ASN A 187 20.35 20.70 -8.49
N MET A 188 21.30 21.27 -7.74
CA MET A 188 22.44 20.52 -7.20
C MET A 188 21.97 19.45 -6.21
N ILE A 189 21.04 19.79 -5.31
CA ILE A 189 20.49 18.83 -4.34
C ILE A 189 19.77 17.68 -5.05
N LEU A 190 18.97 17.98 -6.07
CA LEU A 190 18.33 16.95 -6.90
C LEU A 190 19.35 16.10 -7.65
N MET A 191 20.44 16.68 -8.18
CA MET A 191 21.51 15.90 -8.80
C MET A 191 22.17 14.94 -7.81
N VAL A 192 22.44 15.38 -6.59
CA VAL A 192 22.98 14.53 -5.51
C VAL A 192 22.01 13.39 -5.20
N PHE A 193 20.71 13.69 -5.11
CA PHE A 193 19.68 12.67 -4.90
C PHE A 193 19.69 11.63 -6.03
N TRP A 194 19.59 12.05 -7.29
CA TRP A 194 19.57 11.13 -8.44
C TRP A 194 20.87 10.35 -8.58
N ALA A 195 22.02 10.97 -8.32
CA ALA A 195 23.31 10.27 -8.28
C ALA A 195 23.33 9.17 -7.20
N SER A 196 22.79 9.44 -6.01
CA SER A 196 22.69 8.44 -4.95
C SER A 196 21.77 7.27 -5.33
N ILE A 197 20.67 7.53 -6.03
CA ILE A 197 19.76 6.52 -6.55
C ILE A 197 20.45 5.68 -7.65
N CYS A 198 21.16 6.32 -8.58
CA CYS A 198 21.93 5.62 -9.62
C CYS A 198 22.98 4.67 -9.01
N LEU A 199 23.68 5.11 -7.95
CA LEU A 199 24.62 4.26 -7.22
C LEU A 199 23.90 3.07 -6.54
N LEU A 200 22.73 3.29 -5.94
CA LEU A 200 21.93 2.20 -5.35
C LEU A 200 21.44 1.20 -6.41
N ILE A 201 21.05 1.67 -7.60
CA ILE A 201 20.67 0.81 -8.74
C ILE A 201 21.87 0.00 -9.22
N LEU A 202 23.04 0.64 -9.39
CA LEU A 202 24.27 -0.05 -9.78
C LEU A 202 24.62 -1.15 -8.77
N MET A 203 24.51 -0.86 -7.47
CA MET A 203 24.70 -1.86 -6.43
C MET A 203 23.70 -3.00 -6.53
N LEU A 204 22.42 -2.73 -6.81
CA LEU A 204 21.42 -3.78 -7.05
C LEU A 204 21.81 -4.68 -8.23
N ILE A 205 22.33 -4.12 -9.33
CA ILE A 205 22.78 -4.89 -10.50
C ILE A 205 23.99 -5.76 -10.14
N ILE A 206 24.98 -5.20 -9.45
CA ILE A 206 26.18 -5.94 -9.01
C ILE A 206 25.78 -7.09 -8.06
N PHE A 207 24.91 -6.82 -7.09
CA PHE A 207 24.37 -7.87 -6.20
C PHE A 207 23.51 -8.88 -6.94
N SER A 208 22.90 -8.50 -8.06
CA SER A 208 22.14 -9.44 -8.89
C SER A 208 23.06 -10.47 -9.54
N SER A 209 24.23 -10.03 -10.01
CA SER A 209 25.25 -10.85 -10.65
C SER A 209 25.99 -11.76 -9.67
N SER A 210 26.23 -11.32 -8.43
CA SER A 210 27.07 -12.03 -7.45
C SER A 210 26.42 -13.22 -6.72
N GLY A 211 25.35 -13.81 -7.28
CA GLY A 211 24.67 -14.99 -6.71
C GLY A 211 24.07 -14.77 -5.31
N HIS A 212 23.93 -13.50 -4.88
CA HIS A 212 23.45 -13.18 -3.54
C HIS A 212 21.97 -13.52 -3.34
N LYS A 213 21.58 -13.79 -2.08
CA LYS A 213 20.22 -14.22 -1.71
C LYS A 213 19.15 -13.31 -2.33
N ARG A 214 18.29 -13.89 -3.16
CA ARG A 214 17.04 -13.35 -3.75
C ARG A 214 16.31 -12.27 -2.93
N SER A 215 16.13 -12.51 -1.63
CA SER A 215 15.46 -11.57 -0.72
C SER A 215 16.18 -10.22 -0.60
N ARG A 216 17.51 -10.19 -0.72
CA ARG A 216 18.30 -8.95 -0.70
C ARG A 216 18.03 -8.09 -1.93
N LYS A 217 17.92 -8.67 -3.12
CA LYS A 217 17.64 -7.92 -4.36
C LYS A 217 16.31 -7.18 -4.26
N GLN A 218 15.27 -7.85 -3.76
CA GLN A 218 13.94 -7.27 -3.59
C GLN A 218 13.91 -6.17 -2.52
N LEU A 219 14.72 -6.31 -1.46
CA LEU A 219 14.89 -5.27 -0.44
C LEU A 219 15.50 -3.99 -1.03
N PHE A 220 16.55 -4.10 -1.86
CA PHE A 220 17.11 -2.95 -2.57
C PHE A 220 16.08 -2.28 -3.48
N PHE A 221 15.24 -3.06 -4.14
CA PHE A 221 14.19 -2.52 -4.99
C PHE A 221 13.16 -1.71 -4.18
N ILE A 222 12.67 -2.24 -3.05
CA ILE A 222 11.80 -1.48 -2.14
C ILE A 222 12.49 -0.21 -1.68
N LEU A 223 13.76 -0.29 -1.29
CA LEU A 223 14.51 0.88 -0.83
C LEU A 223 14.50 2.01 -1.86
N ILE A 224 14.81 1.69 -3.12
CA ILE A 224 14.83 2.67 -4.22
C ILE A 224 13.44 3.26 -4.44
N VAL A 225 12.39 2.42 -4.49
CA VAL A 225 11.00 2.87 -4.70
C VAL A 225 10.54 3.80 -3.56
N VAL A 226 10.86 3.47 -2.30
CA VAL A 226 10.48 4.29 -1.14
C VAL A 226 11.15 5.66 -1.16
N LEU A 227 12.43 5.73 -1.55
CA LEU A 227 13.18 6.98 -1.65
C LEU A 227 12.66 7.87 -2.78
N ILE A 228 12.37 7.29 -3.94
CA ILE A 228 11.76 8.03 -5.05
C ILE A 228 10.37 8.53 -4.63
N ALA A 229 9.56 7.68 -4.02
CA ALA A 229 8.22 8.06 -3.59
C ALA A 229 8.23 9.14 -2.49
N SER A 230 9.17 9.12 -1.56
CA SER A 230 9.30 10.17 -0.53
C SER A 230 9.78 11.50 -1.11
N LEU A 231 10.58 11.50 -2.18
CA LEU A 231 10.87 12.73 -2.91
C LEU A 231 9.62 13.31 -3.57
N LEU A 232 8.79 12.47 -4.19
CA LEU A 232 7.62 12.89 -4.99
C LEU A 232 6.47 13.42 -4.14
N GLN A 233 6.23 12.83 -2.96
CA GLN A 233 5.12 13.20 -2.10
C GLN A 233 5.28 14.57 -1.44
N LYS A 234 4.14 15.22 -1.16
CA LYS A 234 4.09 16.44 -0.34
C LYS A 234 4.79 16.22 1.01
N PRO A 235 5.38 17.27 1.63
CA PRO A 235 6.23 17.11 2.81
C PRO A 235 5.51 16.41 4.00
N HIS A 236 4.23 16.72 4.25
CA HIS A 236 3.45 16.08 5.30
C HIS A 236 3.12 14.59 5.00
N ASN A 237 3.18 14.15 3.75
CA ASN A 237 2.84 12.77 3.37
C ASN A 237 4.03 11.81 3.45
N ILE A 238 5.27 12.30 3.62
CA ILE A 238 6.49 11.46 3.68
C ILE A 238 6.37 10.37 4.77
N ILE A 239 5.73 10.68 5.90
CA ILE A 239 5.50 9.73 7.00
C ILE A 239 4.70 8.49 6.57
N LEU A 240 3.80 8.63 5.60
CA LEU A 240 2.94 7.54 5.14
C LEU A 240 3.76 6.41 4.52
N ASN A 241 4.91 6.71 3.92
CA ASN A 241 5.76 5.69 3.29
C ASN A 241 6.39 4.76 4.32
N GLY A 242 6.94 5.34 5.39
CA GLY A 242 7.49 4.57 6.51
C GLY A 242 6.40 3.76 7.22
N LEU A 243 5.26 4.39 7.50
CA LEU A 243 4.12 3.72 8.13
C LEU A 243 3.54 2.61 7.26
N CYS A 244 3.50 2.74 5.93
CA CYS A 244 3.03 1.68 5.03
C CYS A 244 3.89 0.40 5.17
N ILE A 245 5.21 0.55 5.24
CA ILE A 245 6.12 -0.59 5.41
C ILE A 245 6.00 -1.19 6.82
N ILE A 246 5.93 -0.34 7.85
CA ILE A 246 5.76 -0.78 9.24
C ILE A 246 4.45 -1.56 9.41
N THR A 247 3.35 -1.07 8.83
CA THR A 247 2.04 -1.73 8.89
C THR A 247 2.03 -3.06 8.14
N CYS A 248 2.64 -3.12 6.94
CA CYS A 248 2.83 -4.40 6.23
C CYS A 248 3.61 -5.40 7.10
N ASN A 249 4.75 -5.01 7.66
CA ASN A 249 5.56 -5.90 8.50
C ASN A 249 4.79 -6.33 9.77
N PHE A 250 4.14 -5.39 10.46
CA PHE A 250 3.35 -5.65 11.66
C PHE A 250 2.25 -6.68 11.39
N ILE A 251 1.43 -6.48 10.35
CA ILE A 251 0.35 -7.42 9.99
C ILE A 251 0.91 -8.80 9.61
N ASN A 252 2.01 -8.88 8.87
CA ASN A 252 2.64 -10.16 8.55
C ASN A 252 3.07 -10.92 9.80
N THR A 253 3.77 -10.25 10.72
CA THR A 253 4.22 -10.91 11.96
C THR A 253 3.07 -11.45 12.80
N HIS A 254 1.93 -10.74 12.82
CA HIS A 254 0.75 -11.19 13.56
C HIS A 254 -0.02 -12.31 12.84
N ILE A 255 -0.07 -12.29 11.51
CA ILE A 255 -0.61 -13.41 10.71
C ILE A 255 0.24 -14.68 10.90
N GLU A 256 1.57 -14.55 10.91
CA GLU A 256 2.48 -15.68 11.12
C GLU A 256 2.40 -16.22 12.55
N ALA A 257 2.30 -15.34 13.55
CA ALA A 257 2.05 -15.74 14.92
C ALA A 257 0.73 -16.52 15.04
N PHE A 258 -0.32 -16.10 14.34
CA PHE A 258 -1.59 -16.82 14.31
C PHE A 258 -1.45 -18.23 13.70
N ASN A 259 -0.76 -18.37 12.56
CA ASN A 259 -0.49 -19.67 11.94
C ASN A 259 0.20 -20.63 12.93
N SER A 260 1.26 -20.17 13.61
CA SER A 260 2.00 -21.01 14.58
C SER A 260 1.15 -21.54 15.73
N THR A 261 0.01 -20.89 16.02
CA THR A 261 -0.88 -21.28 17.11
C THR A 261 -1.98 -22.24 16.69
N ASN A 262 -2.37 -22.21 15.41
CA ASN A 262 -3.38 -23.07 14.83
C ASN A 262 -2.79 -23.86 13.64
N PRO A 263 -1.85 -24.79 13.87
CA PRO A 263 -1.22 -25.57 12.80
C PRO A 263 -2.19 -26.50 12.05
N LYS A 264 -3.44 -26.61 12.51
CA LYS A 264 -4.52 -27.33 11.83
C LYS A 264 -5.06 -26.58 10.60
N GLU A 265 -4.75 -25.29 10.46
CA GLU A 265 -5.17 -24.51 9.29
C GLU A 265 -4.25 -24.78 8.09
N ASN A 266 -4.86 -24.83 6.89
CA ASN A 266 -4.13 -25.12 5.66
C ASN A 266 -3.15 -23.99 5.32
N ASP A 267 -1.91 -24.32 4.92
CA ASP A 267 -0.91 -23.33 4.49
C ASP A 267 -1.43 -22.35 3.42
N ALA A 268 -2.35 -22.81 2.57
CA ALA A 268 -3.02 -21.99 1.57
C ALA A 268 -3.85 -20.83 2.17
N THR A 269 -4.58 -21.04 3.27
CA THR A 269 -5.45 -20.00 3.86
C THR A 269 -4.63 -18.83 4.40
N HIS A 270 -3.45 -19.10 4.96
CA HIS A 270 -2.53 -18.08 5.43
C HIS A 270 -1.98 -17.23 4.29
N ILE A 271 -1.62 -17.86 3.16
CA ILE A 271 -1.18 -17.15 1.97
C ILE A 271 -2.31 -16.25 1.44
N VAL A 272 -3.56 -16.75 1.36
CA VAL A 272 -4.71 -15.91 0.96
C VAL A 272 -4.85 -14.71 1.89
N MET A 273 -4.80 -14.93 3.21
CA MET A 273 -4.99 -13.87 4.19
C MET A 273 -3.90 -12.80 4.08
N LYS A 274 -2.64 -13.17 3.82
CA LYS A 274 -1.57 -12.21 3.55
C LYS A 274 -1.86 -11.41 2.28
N ILE A 275 -2.24 -12.06 1.19
CA ILE A 275 -2.54 -11.38 -0.09
C ILE A 275 -3.67 -10.36 0.09
N LEU A 276 -4.79 -10.76 0.71
CA LEU A 276 -5.93 -9.88 0.97
C LEU A 276 -5.55 -8.73 1.91
N ALA A 277 -4.79 -9.00 2.97
CA ALA A 277 -4.35 -7.96 3.90
C ALA A 277 -3.52 -6.87 3.21
N HIS A 278 -2.55 -7.24 2.36
CA HIS A 278 -1.72 -6.28 1.63
C HIS A 278 -2.52 -5.53 0.56
N PHE A 279 -3.46 -6.19 -0.10
CA PHE A 279 -4.37 -5.51 -1.01
C PHE A 279 -5.16 -4.41 -0.28
N CYS A 280 -5.71 -4.71 0.90
CA CYS A 280 -6.40 -3.73 1.75
C CYS A 280 -5.47 -2.61 2.23
N ILE A 281 -4.26 -2.93 2.70
CA ILE A 281 -3.26 -1.93 3.14
C ILE A 281 -2.95 -0.96 1.99
N GLY A 282 -2.70 -1.48 0.79
CA GLY A 282 -2.43 -0.66 -0.39
C GLY A 282 -3.57 0.31 -0.72
N LYS A 283 -4.82 -0.13 -0.58
CA LYS A 283 -6.01 0.74 -0.76
C LYS A 283 -6.13 1.78 0.34
N VAL A 284 -5.93 1.41 1.60
CA VAL A 284 -6.03 2.33 2.73
C VAL A 284 -4.96 3.44 2.63
N PHE A 285 -3.71 3.08 2.32
CA PHE A 285 -2.63 4.06 2.17
C PHE A 285 -2.79 4.95 0.93
N TYR A 286 -3.43 4.44 -0.13
CA TYR A 286 -3.83 5.27 -1.27
C TYR A 286 -4.75 6.42 -0.85
N PHE A 287 -5.76 6.14 -0.01
CA PHE A 287 -6.67 7.16 0.49
C PHE A 287 -6.06 8.01 1.62
N TYR A 288 -5.21 7.45 2.49
CA TYR A 288 -4.48 8.25 3.49
C TYR A 288 -3.59 9.33 2.88
N GLN A 289 -3.15 9.17 1.64
CA GLN A 289 -2.38 10.19 0.91
C GLN A 289 -3.26 11.36 0.42
N GLY A 290 -4.58 11.28 0.56
CA GLY A 290 -5.53 12.28 0.06
C GLY A 290 -6.00 12.02 -1.37
N ASN A 291 -5.64 10.90 -1.99
CA ASN A 291 -6.16 10.54 -3.31
C ASN A 291 -7.63 10.14 -3.21
N SER A 292 -8.39 10.39 -4.27
CA SER A 292 -9.79 9.97 -4.39
C SER A 292 -10.04 9.34 -5.76
N ASN A 293 -11.30 8.97 -6.02
CA ASN A 293 -11.72 8.50 -7.34
C ASN A 293 -11.90 9.64 -8.37
N SER A 294 -11.68 10.89 -7.99
CA SER A 294 -11.71 12.05 -8.87
C SER A 294 -10.33 12.35 -9.44
N LEU A 295 -10.27 12.59 -10.75
CA LEU A 295 -9.04 12.98 -11.47
C LEU A 295 -8.45 14.29 -10.95
N ALA A 296 -9.25 15.15 -10.33
CA ALA A 296 -8.78 16.41 -9.74
C ALA A 296 -7.83 16.20 -8.55
N THR A 297 -7.83 15.02 -7.93
CA THR A 297 -6.95 14.72 -6.79
C THR A 297 -5.55 14.27 -7.20
N ILE A 298 -5.28 14.07 -8.49
CA ILE A 298 -3.94 13.70 -8.97
C ILE A 298 -3.03 14.92 -8.86
N ASP A 299 -1.98 14.80 -8.04
CA ASP A 299 -0.97 15.85 -7.90
C ASP A 299 -0.01 15.86 -9.10
N LEU A 300 -0.31 16.72 -10.08
CA LEU A 300 0.49 16.89 -11.28
C LEU A 300 1.91 17.38 -10.98
N ASN A 301 2.13 18.13 -9.89
CA ASN A 301 3.44 18.70 -9.57
C ASN A 301 4.51 17.62 -9.35
N ALA A 302 4.10 16.47 -8.79
CA ALA A 302 5.00 15.34 -8.60
C ALA A 302 5.57 14.82 -9.93
N GLY A 303 4.81 14.93 -11.03
CA GLY A 303 5.25 14.50 -12.36
C GLY A 303 6.40 15.32 -12.94
N TYR A 304 6.62 16.54 -12.44
CA TYR A 304 7.61 17.48 -12.98
C TYR A 304 8.83 17.68 -12.07
N VAL A 305 8.96 16.90 -10.98
CA VAL A 305 10.08 17.03 -10.04
C VAL A 305 11.41 16.71 -10.74
N GLY A 306 12.22 17.75 -10.96
CA GLY A 306 13.54 17.62 -11.57
C GLY A 306 13.55 17.60 -13.11
N LEU A 307 12.43 17.87 -13.78
CA LEU A 307 12.36 17.99 -15.23
C LEU A 307 12.50 19.44 -15.69
N GLN A 308 13.32 19.67 -16.71
CA GLN A 308 13.42 20.96 -17.41
C GLN A 308 12.47 21.04 -18.61
N GLU A 309 12.26 19.91 -19.28
CA GLU A 309 11.37 19.78 -20.44
C GLU A 309 10.32 18.70 -20.19
N PHE A 310 9.13 18.89 -20.78
CA PHE A 310 8.05 17.92 -20.67
C PHE A 310 8.36 16.66 -21.46
N SER A 311 8.23 15.50 -20.81
CA SER A 311 8.22 14.21 -21.48
C SER A 311 7.07 13.36 -20.96
N PHE A 312 6.22 12.90 -21.88
CA PHE A 312 4.99 12.17 -21.53
C PHE A 312 5.29 10.91 -20.70
N VAL A 313 6.34 10.17 -21.06
CA VAL A 313 6.69 8.91 -20.40
C VAL A 313 7.20 9.12 -18.98
N ILE A 314 8.13 10.06 -18.77
CA ILE A 314 8.73 10.28 -17.43
C ILE A 314 7.69 10.85 -16.47
N VAL A 315 6.91 11.84 -16.92
CA VAL A 315 5.80 12.41 -16.15
C VAL A 315 4.81 11.31 -15.77
N GLY A 316 4.44 10.44 -16.72
CA GLY A 316 3.57 9.30 -16.47
C GLY A 316 4.10 8.38 -15.36
N ILE A 317 5.38 7.99 -15.41
CA ILE A 317 6.01 7.13 -14.40
C ILE A 317 6.03 7.81 -13.02
N LEU A 318 6.42 9.08 -12.93
CA LEU A 318 6.49 9.81 -11.67
C LEU A 318 5.10 10.02 -11.06
N LEU A 319 4.08 10.35 -11.87
CA LEU A 319 2.69 10.45 -11.39
C LEU A 319 2.16 9.10 -10.91
N THR A 320 2.52 8.01 -11.59
CA THR A 320 2.16 6.64 -11.17
C THR A 320 2.76 6.32 -9.81
N MET A 321 4.06 6.57 -9.66
CA MET A 321 4.80 6.32 -8.42
C MET A 321 4.27 7.19 -7.26
N ASN A 322 3.88 8.44 -7.53
CA ASN A 322 3.26 9.29 -6.51
C ASN A 322 1.85 8.82 -6.15
N THR A 323 0.98 8.60 -7.15
CA THR A 323 -0.45 8.34 -6.94
C THR A 323 -0.72 6.95 -6.36
N PHE A 324 -0.03 5.92 -6.87
CA PHE A 324 -0.26 4.52 -6.48
C PHE A 324 0.81 3.98 -5.51
N ASN A 325 1.56 4.87 -4.87
CA ASN A 325 2.67 4.51 -4.00
C ASN A 325 2.30 3.46 -2.94
N GLY A 326 1.20 3.68 -2.20
CA GLY A 326 0.75 2.76 -1.16
C GLY A 326 0.48 1.34 -1.68
N GLN A 327 -0.10 1.22 -2.88
CA GLN A 327 -0.38 -0.07 -3.52
C GLN A 327 0.93 -0.75 -3.96
N ILE A 328 1.85 0.01 -4.57
CA ILE A 328 3.16 -0.49 -5.00
C ILE A 328 3.98 -0.98 -3.80
N LEU A 329 4.12 -0.17 -2.75
CA LEU A 329 4.89 -0.52 -1.55
C LEU A 329 4.32 -1.73 -0.81
N SER A 330 2.99 -1.81 -0.69
CA SER A 330 2.36 -2.95 -0.04
C SER A 330 2.54 -4.24 -0.86
N TYR A 331 2.39 -4.16 -2.19
CA TYR A 331 2.63 -5.30 -3.07
C TYR A 331 4.08 -5.80 -3.00
N LEU A 332 5.07 -4.89 -3.04
CA LEU A 332 6.48 -5.30 -2.97
C LEU A 332 6.82 -5.97 -1.63
N ASN A 333 6.28 -5.46 -0.52
CA ASN A 333 6.45 -6.10 0.80
C ASN A 333 5.82 -7.50 0.83
N LEU A 334 4.62 -7.68 0.24
CA LEU A 334 3.97 -8.99 0.12
C LEU A 334 4.88 -9.98 -0.64
N VAL A 335 5.43 -9.57 -1.78
CA VAL A 335 6.30 -10.41 -2.61
C VAL A 335 7.54 -10.86 -1.84
N ILE A 336 8.16 -9.97 -1.05
CA ILE A 336 9.31 -10.33 -0.20
C ILE A 336 8.91 -11.38 0.83
N ASN A 337 7.81 -11.15 1.55
CA ASN A 337 7.41 -12.03 2.64
C ASN A 337 7.01 -13.41 2.15
N LEU A 338 6.28 -13.50 1.03
CA LEU A 338 5.97 -14.78 0.39
C LEU A 338 7.23 -15.49 -0.10
N ASN A 339 8.17 -14.78 -0.73
CA ASN A 339 9.45 -15.37 -1.15
C ASN A 339 10.28 -15.91 0.02
N THR A 340 10.25 -15.24 1.18
CA THR A 340 10.92 -15.76 2.38
C THR A 340 10.25 -17.02 2.93
N GLU A 341 8.93 -17.14 2.81
CA GLU A 341 8.19 -18.33 3.24
C GLU A 341 8.34 -19.50 2.29
N VAL A 342 8.31 -19.27 0.98
CA VAL A 342 8.57 -20.30 -0.04
C VAL A 342 9.91 -20.98 0.24
N LYS A 343 10.93 -20.21 0.58
CA LYS A 343 12.26 -20.76 0.95
C LYS A 343 12.27 -21.53 2.26
N ARG A 344 11.41 -21.16 3.22
CA ARG A 344 11.33 -21.82 4.53
C ARG A 344 10.56 -23.13 4.46
N LYS A 345 9.53 -23.20 3.62
CA LYS A 345 8.58 -24.33 3.53
C LYS A 345 8.64 -25.13 2.22
N ASN A 346 9.51 -24.78 1.28
CA ASN A 346 9.60 -25.36 -0.08
C ASN A 346 8.25 -25.41 -0.83
N ASN A 347 7.40 -24.39 -0.64
CA ASN A 347 6.05 -24.38 -1.20
C ASN A 347 5.96 -23.51 -2.46
N GLU A 348 6.25 -24.09 -3.63
CA GLU A 348 6.33 -23.38 -4.92
C GLU A 348 4.99 -22.77 -5.37
N ASN A 349 3.86 -23.31 -4.90
CA ASN A 349 2.51 -22.88 -5.28
C ASN A 349 2.15 -21.45 -4.82
N SER A 350 2.94 -20.84 -3.94
CA SER A 350 2.65 -19.52 -3.35
C SER A 350 2.63 -18.39 -4.39
N CYS A 351 3.48 -18.47 -5.42
CA CYS A 351 3.58 -17.43 -6.45
C CYS A 351 2.40 -17.48 -7.43
N ASP A 352 2.02 -18.69 -7.86
CA ASP A 352 0.85 -18.89 -8.70
C ASP A 352 -0.42 -18.46 -8.00
N MET A 353 -0.50 -18.74 -6.70
CA MET A 353 -1.61 -18.31 -5.86
C MET A 353 -1.68 -16.78 -5.72
N LEU A 354 -0.53 -16.10 -5.58
CA LEU A 354 -0.48 -14.64 -5.61
C LEU A 354 -1.06 -14.10 -6.93
N ILE A 355 -0.61 -14.60 -8.07
CA ILE A 355 -1.08 -14.12 -9.38
C ILE A 355 -2.58 -14.38 -9.54
N LYS A 356 -3.06 -15.59 -9.24
CA LYS A 356 -4.48 -15.94 -9.32
C LYS A 356 -5.35 -15.06 -8.41
N MET A 357 -4.94 -14.83 -7.18
CA MET A 357 -5.73 -14.02 -6.25
C MET A 357 -5.71 -12.54 -6.63
N TYR A 358 -4.56 -11.97 -6.98
CA TYR A 358 -4.47 -10.56 -7.39
C TYR A 358 -5.26 -10.29 -8.67
N THR A 359 -5.25 -11.23 -9.63
CA THR A 359 -6.08 -11.12 -10.85
C THR A 359 -7.57 -11.20 -10.53
N VAL A 360 -8.01 -12.14 -9.69
CA VAL A 360 -9.42 -12.22 -9.25
C VAL A 360 -9.86 -10.94 -8.52
N LEU A 361 -9.04 -10.42 -7.59
CA LEU A 361 -9.35 -9.21 -6.81
C LEU A 361 -9.45 -7.95 -7.66
N THR A 362 -8.85 -7.95 -8.85
CA THR A 362 -8.81 -6.78 -9.74
C THR A 362 -9.80 -6.90 -10.89
N MET A 363 -9.91 -8.07 -11.52
CA MET A 363 -10.80 -8.28 -12.66
C MET A 363 -12.27 -8.39 -12.24
N THR A 364 -12.58 -9.10 -11.15
CA THR A 364 -13.99 -9.29 -10.74
C THR A 364 -14.72 -7.97 -10.46
N PRO A 365 -14.14 -7.00 -9.73
CA PRO A 365 -14.83 -5.73 -9.49
C PRO A 365 -14.82 -4.82 -10.73
N ILE A 366 -14.02 -5.08 -11.76
CA ILE A 366 -14.09 -4.36 -13.04
C ILE A 366 -15.24 -4.90 -13.88
N CYS A 367 -15.35 -6.22 -14.01
CA CYS A 367 -16.46 -6.86 -14.73
C CYS A 367 -17.82 -6.44 -14.17
N ILE A 368 -17.98 -6.48 -12.83
CA ILE A 368 -19.20 -6.03 -12.17
C ILE A 368 -19.45 -4.54 -12.43
N TYR A 369 -18.40 -3.72 -12.38
CA TYR A 369 -18.52 -2.29 -12.61
C TYR A 369 -18.91 -1.92 -14.04
N LEU A 370 -18.40 -2.64 -15.03
CA LEU A 370 -18.81 -2.47 -16.42
C LEU A 370 -20.30 -2.78 -16.63
N ILE A 371 -20.81 -3.82 -15.96
CA ILE A 371 -22.24 -4.15 -15.98
C ILE A 371 -23.05 -3.00 -15.36
N VAL A 372 -22.63 -2.51 -14.18
CA VAL A 372 -23.26 -1.34 -13.51
C VAL A 372 -23.28 -0.12 -14.44
N MET A 373 -22.18 0.17 -15.14
CA MET A 373 -22.12 1.32 -16.06
C MET A 373 -23.03 1.17 -17.27
N ILE A 374 -23.22 -0.05 -17.78
CA ILE A 374 -24.19 -0.29 -18.86
C ILE A 374 -25.61 -0.04 -18.35
N LEU A 375 -25.94 -0.51 -17.15
CA LEU A 375 -27.24 -0.29 -16.51
C LEU A 375 -27.49 1.20 -16.22
N PHE A 376 -26.45 1.94 -15.81
CA PHE A 376 -26.51 3.35 -15.45
C PHE A 376 -26.12 4.31 -16.56
N ARG A 377 -26.20 3.89 -17.84
CA ARG A 377 -25.81 4.72 -18.98
C ARG A 377 -26.48 6.11 -19.01
N TYR A 378 -27.73 6.20 -18.54
CA TYR A 378 -28.50 7.44 -18.49
C TYR A 378 -28.55 8.06 -17.08
N HIS A 379 -27.77 7.56 -16.13
CA HIS A 379 -27.72 8.08 -14.78
C HIS A 379 -26.98 9.43 -14.74
N LEU A 380 -27.49 10.37 -13.94
CA LEU A 380 -26.97 11.76 -13.87
C LEU A 380 -25.47 11.83 -13.56
N PHE A 381 -24.97 10.91 -12.72
CA PHE A 381 -23.57 10.88 -12.28
C PHE A 381 -22.63 10.05 -13.18
N ILE A 382 -23.08 9.60 -14.36
CA ILE A 382 -22.29 8.70 -15.23
C ILE A 382 -20.93 9.32 -15.62
N TRP A 383 -20.91 10.62 -15.92
CA TRP A 383 -19.71 11.32 -16.37
C TRP A 383 -18.86 11.88 -15.21
N THR A 384 -19.48 12.27 -14.11
CA THR A 384 -18.80 12.94 -13.00
C THR A 384 -18.22 11.96 -11.98
N VAL A 385 -18.87 10.82 -11.76
CA VAL A 385 -18.48 9.84 -10.72
C VAL A 385 -18.07 8.51 -11.34
N PHE A 386 -18.91 7.95 -12.21
CA PHE A 386 -18.69 6.58 -12.69
C PHE A 386 -17.56 6.47 -13.72
N SER A 387 -17.50 7.39 -14.69
CA SER A 387 -16.47 7.38 -15.73
C SER A 387 -15.04 7.59 -15.18
N PRO A 388 -14.76 8.59 -14.32
CA PRO A 388 -13.43 8.74 -13.69
C PRO A 388 -13.00 7.47 -12.95
N LYS A 389 -13.91 6.87 -12.17
CA LYS A 389 -13.63 5.62 -11.46
C LYS A 389 -13.30 4.46 -12.39
N LEU A 390 -13.95 4.37 -13.57
CA LEU A 390 -13.63 3.36 -14.56
C LEU A 390 -12.19 3.50 -15.06
N PHE A 391 -11.74 4.73 -15.35
CA PHE A 391 -10.35 5.00 -15.74
C PHE A 391 -9.37 4.55 -14.65
N TYR A 392 -9.62 4.89 -13.39
CA TYR A 392 -8.80 4.40 -12.27
C TYR A 392 -8.77 2.87 -12.21
N LYS A 393 -9.91 2.22 -12.40
CA LYS A 393 -10.01 0.75 -12.39
C LYS A 393 -9.18 0.09 -13.50
N PHE A 394 -9.28 0.59 -14.73
CA PHE A 394 -8.45 0.12 -15.84
C PHE A 394 -6.96 0.38 -15.62
N TYR A 395 -6.62 1.57 -15.12
CA TYR A 395 -5.25 1.92 -14.82
C TYR A 395 -4.65 0.99 -13.74
N ILE A 396 -5.39 0.73 -12.66
CA ILE A 396 -4.98 -0.18 -11.59
C ILE A 396 -4.84 -1.61 -12.12
N MET A 397 -5.70 -2.05 -13.04
CA MET A 397 -5.56 -3.36 -13.70
C MET A 397 -4.22 -3.44 -14.45
N LEU A 398 -3.89 -2.43 -15.25
CA LEU A 398 -2.63 -2.38 -15.99
C LEU A 398 -1.43 -2.34 -15.04
N LEU A 399 -1.48 -1.54 -13.99
CA LEU A 399 -0.43 -1.49 -12.96
C LEU A 399 -0.23 -2.87 -12.30
N ASN A 400 -1.32 -3.53 -11.91
CA ASN A 400 -1.25 -4.86 -11.28
C ASN A 400 -0.73 -5.94 -12.24
N PHE A 401 -1.05 -5.84 -13.53
CA PHE A 401 -0.45 -6.70 -14.54
C PHE A 401 1.07 -6.51 -14.64
N LEU A 402 1.56 -5.26 -14.64
CA LEU A 402 3.00 -4.96 -14.62
C LEU A 402 3.69 -5.41 -13.32
N LEU A 403 3.02 -5.27 -12.17
CA LEU A 403 3.54 -5.70 -10.87
C LEU A 403 3.61 -7.23 -10.75
N THR A 404 2.62 -7.95 -11.28
CA THR A 404 2.63 -9.43 -11.30
C THR A 404 3.63 -9.98 -12.31
N SER A 405 3.78 -9.36 -13.48
CA SER A 405 4.79 -9.76 -14.47
C SER A 405 6.22 -9.51 -13.95
N SER A 406 6.47 -8.39 -13.28
CA SER A 406 7.77 -8.09 -12.66
C SER A 406 8.08 -9.02 -11.50
N ALA A 407 7.10 -9.43 -10.69
CA ALA A 407 7.31 -10.46 -9.66
C ALA A 407 7.69 -11.81 -10.27
N PHE A 408 7.12 -12.18 -11.43
CA PHE A 408 7.50 -13.39 -12.16
C PHE A 408 8.95 -13.31 -12.68
N LEU A 409 9.32 -12.16 -13.27
CA LEU A 409 10.70 -11.91 -13.74
C LEU A 409 11.69 -11.92 -12.60
N LEU A 410 11.38 -11.23 -11.50
CA LEU A 410 12.17 -11.28 -10.28
C LEU A 410 12.23 -12.71 -9.75
N ASN A 411 11.18 -13.53 -9.89
CA ASN A 411 11.09 -14.95 -9.50
C ASN A 411 11.96 -15.92 -10.29
N LYS A 412 12.27 -15.62 -11.55
CA LYS A 412 13.19 -16.41 -12.37
C LYS A 412 14.65 -15.94 -12.31
N LEU A 413 14.91 -14.73 -11.82
CA LEU A 413 16.25 -14.14 -11.57
C LEU A 413 16.70 -14.26 -10.11
#